data_AF-A0A7K8A8F5-F1
#
_entry.id   AF-A0A7K8A8F5-F1
#
_cell.length_a   1.000
_cell.length_b   1.000
_cell.length_c   1.000
_cell.angle_alpha   90.00
_cell.angle_beta   90.00
_cell.angle_gamma   90.00
#
_symmetry.space_group_name_H-M   'P 1'
#
loop_
_entity.id
_entity.type
_entity.pdbx_description
1 polymer ?
#
loop_
_entity_poly.entity_id
_entity_poly.type
_entity_poly.pdbx_seq_one_letter_code
_entity_poly.pdbx_strand_id
1 'polypeptide(L)'
;TRSLTITSVDQSMFEKAQGEKVTLPCTFELSEEDEGPLDIEWVLIPADNQKREQIIIMYSVDRIYNRYYAATTGRMQFTNLDPKSGDGSLDILNLKAADTGTYQCKVKKAPGVQSRKIQLTVLVKPARTKCSIEGSQEIGKDVTLKCVSQEGSPLLSYDWRRVSGTQDLPTTSVLNKNTGELLLKNASREYSGTYNCVASNRVGMDECSVELNVTPPVNTAGIITGAIIGTLLGLSVLCSVVFCFCKKQREKKYEKEVHHDIREDVPPPKSRSSTARSYIGSNRSSLGSMSPSNMEGYTKTPYSQVPSEDFERAPAQNPAFAPSKVAAPNLSRMGAVPVMIPAQSKDGSIV
;
A
#
# COMPACT_ATOMS: atom_id res chain seq x y z
N THR A 1 -14.48 8.76 63.56
CA THR A 1 -13.04 8.64 63.29
C THR A 1 -12.77 9.36 61.99
N ARG A 2 -12.19 10.57 62.08
CA ARG A 2 -11.65 11.21 60.88
C ARG A 2 -10.36 10.45 60.58
N SER A 3 -10.14 10.05 59.34
CA SER A 3 -8.90 9.43 58.89
C SER A 3 -8.29 10.33 57.83
N LEU A 4 -6.99 10.21 57.59
CA LEU A 4 -6.33 10.85 56.45
C LEU A 4 -7.18 10.76 55.18
N THR A 5 -7.38 11.90 54.51
CA THR A 5 -8.12 11.99 53.23
C THR A 5 -7.32 12.80 52.21
N ILE A 6 -7.37 12.36 50.95
CA ILE A 6 -6.88 13.17 49.82
C ILE A 6 -8.04 14.07 49.38
N THR A 7 -7.82 15.38 49.39
CA THR A 7 -8.84 16.41 49.11
C THR A 7 -8.69 17.05 47.74
N SER A 8 -7.74 16.60 46.92
CA SER A 8 -7.53 17.17 45.59
C SER A 8 -8.77 17.02 44.68
N VAL A 9 -8.94 17.95 43.74
CA VAL A 9 -10.04 17.97 42.74
C VAL A 9 -10.16 16.63 42.05
N ASP A 10 -11.36 16.03 41.90
CA ASP A 10 -11.65 14.69 41.32
C ASP A 10 -11.18 14.43 39.87
N GLN A 11 -10.43 15.35 39.26
CA GLN A 11 -9.82 15.14 37.96
C GLN A 11 -8.78 14.01 38.00
N SER A 12 -9.07 12.90 37.33
CA SER A 12 -8.20 11.74 37.21
C SER A 12 -7.44 11.68 35.88
N MET A 13 -7.76 12.58 34.93
CA MET A 13 -7.22 12.60 33.58
C MET A 13 -6.65 13.98 33.25
N PHE A 14 -5.39 14.04 32.86
CA PHE A 14 -4.70 15.25 32.43
C PHE A 14 -4.16 15.06 31.02
N GLU A 15 -4.33 16.06 30.18
CA GLU A 15 -3.85 16.05 28.81
C GLU A 15 -3.13 17.37 28.52
N LYS A 16 -1.85 17.29 28.14
CA LYS A 16 -0.97 18.45 27.97
C LYS A 16 -0.06 18.29 26.77
N ALA A 17 0.33 19.39 26.15
CA ALA A 17 1.23 19.36 25.01
C ALA A 17 2.67 19.08 25.48
N GLN A 18 3.45 18.44 24.60
CA GLN A 18 4.88 18.27 24.80
C GLN A 18 5.57 19.63 25.02
N GLY A 19 6.48 19.69 25.98
CA GLY A 19 7.20 20.90 26.39
C GLY A 19 6.47 21.73 27.45
N GLU A 20 5.18 21.52 27.67
CA GLU A 20 4.44 22.21 28.73
C GLU A 20 4.82 21.72 30.14
N LYS A 21 4.40 22.48 31.15
CA LYS A 21 4.36 22.07 32.55
C LYS A 21 2.98 21.48 32.87
N VAL A 22 2.95 20.44 33.70
CA VAL A 22 1.71 19.97 34.36
C VAL A 22 1.91 19.89 35.86
N THR A 23 0.82 20.14 36.60
CA THR A 23 0.75 19.93 38.05
C THR A 23 -0.29 18.84 38.31
N LEU A 24 0.13 17.74 38.91
CA LEU A 24 -0.73 16.64 39.32
C LEU A 24 -1.12 16.84 40.79
N PRO A 25 -2.41 17.11 41.09
CA PRO A 25 -2.81 17.57 42.41
C PRO A 25 -2.89 16.42 43.44
N CYS A 26 -2.25 16.61 44.59
CA CYS A 26 -2.34 15.70 45.73
C CYS A 26 -2.31 16.48 47.06
N THR A 27 -3.38 17.23 47.30
CA THR A 27 -3.64 17.84 48.60
C THR A 27 -4.31 16.85 49.52
N PHE A 28 -4.02 16.93 50.81
CA PHE A 28 -4.54 16.00 51.81
C PHE A 28 -4.78 16.69 53.15
N GLU A 29 -5.73 16.15 53.90
CA GLU A 29 -6.02 16.55 55.27
C GLU A 29 -5.64 15.40 56.22
N LEU A 30 -4.98 15.76 57.31
CA LEU A 30 -4.58 14.83 58.36
C LEU A 30 -5.61 14.84 59.48
N SER A 31 -5.84 13.68 60.09
CA SER A 31 -6.62 13.55 61.30
C SER A 31 -5.73 13.70 62.55
N GLU A 32 -6.37 14.00 63.68
CA GLU A 32 -5.73 13.96 65.00
C GLU A 32 -5.22 12.54 65.35
N GLU A 33 -5.84 11.50 64.79
CA GLU A 33 -5.46 10.10 64.99
C GLU A 33 -4.18 9.71 64.20
N ASP A 34 -3.77 10.53 63.22
CA ASP A 34 -2.61 10.27 62.36
C ASP A 34 -1.30 10.75 63.03
N GLU A 35 -0.75 9.93 63.93
CA GLU A 35 0.43 10.28 64.75
C GLU A 35 1.77 9.81 64.14
N GLY A 36 1.75 8.91 63.16
CA GLY A 36 2.96 8.36 62.54
C GLY A 36 3.78 9.39 61.74
N PRO A 37 4.99 9.02 61.28
CA PRO A 37 5.76 9.87 60.37
C PRO A 37 5.01 10.02 59.04
N LEU A 38 5.02 11.24 58.49
CA LEU A 38 4.44 11.54 57.19
C LEU A 38 5.37 11.05 56.07
N ASP A 39 4.80 10.28 55.17
CA ASP A 39 5.45 9.71 53.99
C ASP A 39 4.58 9.97 52.77
N ILE A 40 5.16 10.59 51.74
CA ILE A 40 4.46 10.91 50.49
C ILE A 40 5.28 10.34 49.34
N GLU A 41 4.67 9.48 48.54
CA GLU A 41 5.30 8.87 47.38
C GLU A 41 4.53 9.19 46.11
N TRP A 42 5.24 9.60 45.06
CA TRP A 42 4.73 9.54 43.70
C TRP A 42 5.35 8.38 42.96
N VAL A 43 4.50 7.49 42.47
CA VAL A 43 4.91 6.32 41.69
C VAL A 43 4.35 6.39 40.27
N LEU A 44 5.16 5.98 39.29
CA LEU A 44 4.72 5.69 37.93
C LEU A 44 4.28 4.23 37.85
N ILE A 45 3.02 4.01 37.49
CA ILE A 45 2.46 2.70 37.24
C ILE A 45 2.68 2.38 35.75
N PRO A 46 3.49 1.36 35.41
CA PRO A 46 3.71 0.97 34.03
C PRO A 46 2.42 0.41 33.41
N ALA A 47 2.24 0.62 32.10
CA ALA A 47 1.12 0.01 31.37
C ALA A 47 1.23 -1.53 31.28
N ASP A 48 2.45 -2.05 31.38
CA ASP A 48 2.75 -3.48 31.42
C ASP A 48 2.79 -3.96 32.87
N ASN A 49 1.84 -4.81 33.25
CA ASN A 49 1.72 -5.37 34.60
C ASN A 49 2.89 -6.27 35.01
N GLN A 50 3.77 -6.68 34.08
CA GLN A 50 5.00 -7.40 34.40
C GLN A 50 6.11 -6.47 34.92
N LYS A 51 5.97 -5.16 34.71
CA LYS A 51 6.92 -4.16 35.19
C LYS A 51 6.52 -3.69 36.59
N ARG A 52 7.52 -3.41 37.42
CA ARG A 52 7.30 -2.90 38.78
C ARG A 52 6.93 -1.42 38.76
N GLU A 53 6.12 -1.01 39.73
CA GLU A 53 5.90 0.40 40.04
C GLU A 53 7.25 1.10 40.27
N GLN A 54 7.39 2.30 39.73
CA GLN A 54 8.62 3.05 39.82
C GLN A 54 8.42 4.31 40.67
N ILE A 55 9.14 4.41 41.78
CA ILE A 55 9.14 5.61 42.61
C ILE A 55 9.86 6.73 41.84
N ILE A 56 9.16 7.85 41.66
CA ILE A 56 9.67 9.03 40.97
C ILE A 56 10.31 9.98 41.98
N ILE A 57 9.53 10.34 42.99
CA ILE A 57 9.89 11.29 44.03
C ILE A 57 9.17 10.89 45.32
N MET A 58 9.84 11.09 46.44
CA MET A 58 9.34 10.74 47.76
C MET A 58 9.67 11.85 48.75
N TYR A 59 8.78 12.09 49.71
CA TYR A 59 9.03 12.89 50.89
C TYR A 59 8.93 11.98 52.12
N SER A 60 9.99 11.90 52.90
CA SER A 60 10.06 11.05 54.09
C SER A 60 11.04 11.65 55.09
N VAL A 61 10.75 11.55 56.40
CA VAL A 61 11.63 12.05 57.47
C VAL A 61 12.06 13.51 57.24
N ASP A 62 11.08 14.38 56.91
CA ASP A 62 11.28 15.80 56.61
C ASP A 62 12.24 16.10 55.43
N ARG A 63 12.43 15.16 54.50
CA ARG A 63 13.33 15.33 53.35
C ARG A 63 12.69 14.88 52.05
N ILE A 64 13.03 15.58 50.97
CA ILE A 64 12.64 15.23 49.60
C ILE A 64 13.74 14.40 48.95
N TYR A 65 13.35 13.27 48.36
CA TYR A 65 14.18 12.37 47.60
C TYR A 65 13.68 12.32 46.14
N ASN A 66 14.43 12.91 45.20
CA ASN A 66 13.99 13.11 43.81
C ASN A 66 14.95 12.53 42.76
N ARG A 67 15.89 11.68 43.18
CA ARG A 67 16.99 11.17 42.33
C ARG A 67 16.91 9.66 42.06
N TYR A 68 15.71 9.10 42.05
CA TYR A 68 15.49 7.67 41.83
C TYR A 68 15.56 7.26 40.37
N TYR A 69 15.22 8.16 39.44
CA TYR A 69 15.20 7.84 38.01
C TYR A 69 15.91 8.90 37.17
N ALA A 70 16.93 8.46 36.43
CA ALA A 70 17.80 9.35 35.66
C ALA A 70 17.04 10.13 34.57
N ALA A 71 16.03 9.53 33.94
CA ALA A 71 15.30 10.17 32.83
C ALA A 71 14.32 11.28 33.27
N THR A 72 13.99 11.33 34.56
CA THR A 72 13.08 12.33 35.17
C THR A 72 13.79 13.31 36.09
N THR A 73 15.09 13.09 36.34
CA THR A 73 15.91 13.95 37.20
C THR A 73 15.89 15.39 36.69
N GLY A 74 15.58 16.33 37.59
CA GLY A 74 15.56 17.78 37.30
C GLY A 74 14.30 18.30 36.62
N ARG A 75 13.32 17.44 36.30
CA ARG A 75 12.03 17.86 35.72
C ARG A 75 10.84 17.66 36.65
N MET A 76 10.97 16.78 37.64
CA MET A 76 9.89 16.41 38.55
C MET A 76 10.21 16.91 39.96
N GLN A 77 9.29 17.66 40.55
CA GLN A 77 9.45 18.26 41.88
C GLN A 77 8.10 18.39 42.59
N PHE A 78 8.10 18.40 43.91
CA PHE A 78 6.90 18.80 44.65
C PHE A 78 6.56 20.26 44.33
N THR A 79 5.27 20.55 44.15
CA THR A 79 4.77 21.90 43.90
C THR A 79 5.02 22.80 45.11
N ASN A 80 4.77 22.27 46.31
CA ASN A 80 5.06 22.94 47.57
C ASN A 80 6.43 22.51 48.11
N LEU A 81 7.23 23.48 48.56
CA LEU A 81 8.54 23.22 49.19
C LEU A 81 8.42 22.53 50.55
N ASP A 82 7.25 22.65 51.19
CA ASP A 82 6.94 22.01 52.47
C ASP A 82 5.72 21.09 52.35
N PRO A 83 5.86 19.86 51.82
CA PRO A 83 4.74 18.96 51.61
C PRO A 83 3.92 18.60 52.86
N LYS A 84 4.51 18.73 54.07
CA LYS A 84 3.80 18.49 55.33
C LYS A 84 2.72 19.51 55.66
N SER A 85 2.68 20.64 54.93
CA SER A 85 1.60 21.63 55.01
C SER A 85 0.27 21.14 54.43
N GLY A 86 0.21 19.90 53.89
CA GLY A 86 -1.00 19.31 53.31
C GLY A 86 -1.04 19.33 51.79
N ASP A 87 0.08 19.66 51.13
CA ASP A 87 0.18 19.69 49.67
C ASP A 87 1.36 18.87 49.15
N GLY A 88 1.07 17.63 48.75
CA GLY A 88 2.01 16.72 48.11
C GLY A 88 1.93 16.73 46.58
N SER A 89 1.41 17.80 45.96
CA SER A 89 1.25 17.87 44.50
C SER A 89 2.58 17.79 43.75
N LEU A 90 2.55 17.24 42.53
CA LEU A 90 3.72 17.00 41.69
C LEU A 90 3.72 17.91 40.47
N ASP A 91 4.79 18.69 40.31
CA ASP A 91 5.07 19.42 39.08
C ASP A 91 5.98 18.59 38.17
N ILE A 92 5.60 18.48 36.90
CA ILE A 92 6.40 17.89 35.83
C ILE A 92 6.67 18.96 34.78
N LEU A 93 7.93 19.33 34.63
CA LEU A 93 8.41 20.37 33.71
C LEU A 93 8.87 19.76 32.38
N ASN A 94 8.74 20.54 31.30
CA ASN A 94 9.19 20.17 29.95
C ASN A 94 8.76 18.75 29.58
N LEU A 95 7.44 18.56 29.50
CA LEU A 95 6.83 17.26 29.24
C LEU A 95 7.38 16.60 27.98
N LYS A 96 7.68 15.32 28.08
CA LYS A 96 8.11 14.46 26.98
C LYS A 96 7.02 13.44 26.67
N ALA A 97 6.96 12.95 25.44
CA ALA A 97 6.00 11.89 25.06
C ALA A 97 6.06 10.67 25.99
N ALA A 98 7.28 10.31 26.43
CA ALA A 98 7.56 9.21 27.35
C ALA A 98 7.05 9.44 28.80
N ASP A 99 6.65 10.65 29.16
CA ASP A 99 6.05 10.93 30.47
C ASP A 99 4.56 10.54 30.52
N THR A 100 3.96 10.12 29.39
CA THR A 100 2.59 9.57 29.35
C THR A 100 2.50 8.32 30.21
N GLY A 101 1.52 8.28 31.12
CA GLY A 101 1.35 7.13 32.01
C GLY A 101 0.38 7.39 33.15
N THR A 102 0.24 6.40 34.03
CA THR A 102 -0.57 6.53 35.25
C THR A 102 0.35 6.80 36.43
N TYR A 103 0.17 7.96 37.05
CA TYR A 103 0.88 8.39 38.24
C TYR A 103 0.00 8.12 39.46
N GLN A 104 0.58 7.69 40.57
CA GLN A 104 -0.14 7.51 41.82
C GLN A 104 0.55 8.26 42.94
N CYS A 105 -0.20 9.15 43.57
CA CYS A 105 0.19 9.76 44.84
C CYS A 105 -0.23 8.80 45.96
N LYS A 106 0.70 8.47 46.86
CA LYS A 106 0.44 7.71 48.08
C LYS A 106 0.82 8.60 49.25
N VAL A 107 -0.11 8.84 50.17
CA VAL A 107 0.10 9.62 51.39
C VAL A 107 -0.13 8.69 52.57
N LYS A 108 0.87 8.57 53.43
CA LYS A 108 0.83 7.74 54.61
C LYS A 108 1.25 8.54 55.83
N LYS A 109 0.40 8.53 56.85
CA LYS A 109 0.71 9.01 58.19
C LYS A 109 -0.05 8.10 59.14
N ALA A 110 0.64 7.08 59.66
CA ALA A 110 -0.02 5.96 60.33
C ALA A 110 -0.95 6.44 61.46
N PRO A 111 -2.17 5.88 61.58
CA PRO A 111 -2.72 4.75 60.82
C PRO A 111 -3.28 5.12 59.43
N GLY A 112 -3.43 6.41 59.13
CA GLY A 112 -3.91 6.90 57.85
C GLY A 112 -3.03 6.49 56.65
N VAL A 113 -3.67 5.91 55.64
CA VAL A 113 -3.06 5.61 54.34
C VAL A 113 -4.09 5.91 53.26
N GLN A 114 -3.75 6.78 52.32
CA GLN A 114 -4.57 7.04 51.15
C GLN A 114 -3.72 7.05 49.90
N SER A 115 -4.36 6.76 48.77
CA SER A 115 -3.70 6.88 47.47
C SER A 115 -4.67 7.32 46.40
N ARG A 116 -4.12 7.99 45.38
CA ARG A 116 -4.89 8.50 44.27
C ARG A 116 -4.13 8.31 42.97
N LYS A 117 -4.82 7.76 41.96
CA LYS A 117 -4.28 7.58 40.61
C LYS A 117 -4.69 8.73 39.70
N ILE A 118 -3.77 9.15 38.85
CA ILE A 118 -3.94 10.22 37.87
C ILE A 118 -3.28 9.79 36.57
N GLN A 119 -4.04 9.78 35.48
CA GLN A 119 -3.56 9.47 34.16
C GLN A 119 -3.13 10.75 33.44
N LEU A 120 -1.88 10.78 32.97
CA LEU A 120 -1.33 11.87 32.18
C LEU A 120 -1.11 11.40 30.75
N THR A 121 -1.66 12.14 29.79
CA THR A 121 -1.44 11.96 28.35
C THR A 121 -0.68 13.17 27.81
N VAL A 122 0.52 12.95 27.29
CA VAL A 122 1.33 14.00 26.66
C VAL A 122 1.11 13.97 25.16
N LEU A 123 0.57 15.05 24.62
CA LEU A 123 0.29 15.17 23.20
C LEU A 123 1.47 15.72 22.44
N VAL A 124 1.73 15.13 21.28
CA VAL A 124 2.78 15.54 20.36
C VAL A 124 2.17 16.07 19.07
N LYS A 125 2.81 17.08 18.49
CA LYS A 125 2.43 17.59 17.16
C LYS A 125 2.69 16.52 16.08
N PRO A 126 2.04 16.62 14.92
CA PRO A 126 2.37 15.76 13.78
C PRO A 126 3.85 15.91 13.44
N ALA A 127 4.50 14.82 13.03
CA ALA A 127 5.88 14.85 12.56
C ALA A 127 6.19 13.72 11.57
N ARG A 128 7.21 13.96 10.73
CA ARG A 128 7.63 13.06 9.65
C ARG A 128 6.50 12.78 8.68
N THR A 129 5.73 13.82 8.37
CA THR A 129 4.62 13.75 7.42
C THR A 129 5.15 13.45 6.03
N LYS A 130 4.55 12.46 5.37
CA LYS A 130 4.92 12.01 4.02
C LYS A 130 3.72 12.06 3.10
N CYS A 131 3.98 12.50 1.88
CA CYS A 131 3.00 12.57 0.81
C CYS A 131 3.34 11.49 -0.24
N SER A 132 2.33 10.81 -0.78
CA SER A 132 2.49 9.82 -1.84
C SER A 132 1.33 9.89 -2.84
N ILE A 133 1.54 9.34 -4.04
CA ILE A 133 0.53 9.25 -5.10
C ILE A 133 0.16 7.78 -5.28
N GLU A 134 -1.12 7.50 -5.31
CA GLU A 134 -1.67 6.19 -5.65
C GLU A 134 -2.57 6.30 -6.90
N GLY A 135 -2.46 5.32 -7.79
CA GLY A 135 -3.20 5.28 -9.06
C GLY A 135 -2.37 5.69 -10.28
N SER A 136 -3.01 5.63 -11.46
CA SER A 136 -2.39 5.97 -12.73
C SER A 136 -2.44 7.48 -12.97
N GLN A 137 -1.29 8.12 -13.14
CA GLN A 137 -1.19 9.55 -13.48
C GLN A 137 -1.45 9.82 -14.98
N GLU A 138 -2.46 9.14 -15.53
CA GLU A 138 -2.87 9.27 -16.91
C GLU A 138 -4.13 10.12 -17.05
N ILE A 139 -4.24 10.87 -18.14
CA ILE A 139 -5.45 11.64 -18.45
C ILE A 139 -6.67 10.71 -18.46
N GLY A 140 -7.74 11.13 -17.77
CA GLY A 140 -8.99 10.37 -17.70
C GLY A 140 -9.06 9.34 -16.57
N LYS A 141 -7.98 9.12 -15.82
CA LYS A 141 -7.94 8.20 -14.68
C LYS A 141 -8.16 8.92 -13.36
N ASP A 142 -8.57 8.17 -12.34
CA ASP A 142 -8.67 8.67 -10.98
C ASP A 142 -7.32 8.48 -10.27
N VAL A 143 -6.88 9.53 -9.56
CA VAL A 143 -5.60 9.56 -8.82
C VAL A 143 -5.87 9.99 -7.39
N THR A 144 -5.23 9.34 -6.42
CA THR A 144 -5.33 9.71 -5.00
C THR A 144 -3.99 10.20 -4.49
N LEU A 145 -3.96 11.44 -3.98
CA LEU A 145 -2.82 11.92 -3.19
C LEU A 145 -3.06 11.54 -1.73
N LYS A 146 -2.08 10.91 -1.09
CA LYS A 146 -2.14 10.51 0.32
C LYS A 146 -1.15 11.30 1.14
N CYS A 147 -1.58 11.68 2.34
CA CYS A 147 -0.77 12.39 3.31
C CYS A 147 -0.86 11.68 4.65
N VAL A 148 0.27 11.21 5.15
CA VAL A 148 0.33 10.40 6.37
C VAL A 148 1.41 10.96 7.29
N SER A 149 1.03 11.25 8.53
CA SER A 149 1.98 11.60 9.60
C SER A 149 2.35 10.34 10.37
N GLN A 150 3.65 10.09 10.56
CA GLN A 150 4.13 8.88 11.27
C GLN A 150 4.12 9.07 12.79
N GLU A 151 4.22 10.32 13.23
CA GLU A 151 4.15 10.73 14.62
C GLU A 151 3.06 11.79 14.75
N GLY A 152 2.49 11.94 15.94
CA GLY A 152 1.38 12.87 16.16
C GLY A 152 0.30 12.24 17.02
N SER A 153 -0.18 12.97 18.01
CA SER A 153 -1.31 12.51 18.81
C SER A 153 -2.63 12.71 18.04
N PRO A 154 -3.55 11.73 18.07
CA PRO A 154 -4.90 11.90 17.55
C PRO A 154 -5.68 13.03 18.27
N LEU A 155 -6.70 13.62 17.66
CA LEU A 155 -7.17 13.43 16.29
C LEU A 155 -6.41 14.34 15.32
N LEU A 156 -5.94 13.78 14.21
CA LEU A 156 -5.24 14.49 13.14
C LEU A 156 -6.25 15.00 12.10
N SER A 157 -6.02 16.19 11.58
CA SER A 157 -6.74 16.79 10.45
C SER A 157 -5.76 17.14 9.35
N TYR A 158 -6.12 16.81 8.12
CA TYR A 158 -5.31 17.01 6.93
C TYR A 158 -5.98 17.99 5.97
N ASP A 159 -5.20 18.96 5.49
CA ASP A 159 -5.64 19.92 4.49
C ASP A 159 -4.66 19.95 3.31
N TRP A 160 -5.19 19.97 2.10
CA TRP A 160 -4.39 20.00 0.86
C TRP A 160 -4.55 21.35 0.16
N ARG A 161 -3.44 21.83 -0.43
CA ARG A 161 -3.40 23.04 -1.24
C ARG A 161 -2.48 22.85 -2.45
N ARG A 162 -2.77 23.55 -3.55
CA ARG A 162 -1.80 23.64 -4.67
C ARG A 162 -0.79 24.75 -4.38
N VAL A 163 0.48 24.45 -4.63
CA VAL A 163 1.58 25.42 -4.47
C VAL A 163 1.82 26.19 -5.77
N SER A 164 1.64 25.51 -6.91
CA SER A 164 1.84 26.07 -8.25
C SER A 164 0.51 26.26 -8.99
N GLY A 165 0.25 27.47 -9.49
CA GLY A 165 -0.96 27.81 -10.24
C GLY A 165 -2.04 28.49 -9.36
N THR A 166 -3.32 28.19 -9.63
CA THR A 166 -4.42 28.58 -8.73
C THR A 166 -4.25 27.83 -7.40
N GLN A 167 -4.26 28.54 -6.26
CA GLN A 167 -4.12 27.91 -4.94
C GLN A 167 -5.25 26.92 -4.62
N ASP A 168 -6.37 27.04 -5.33
CA ASP A 168 -7.54 26.18 -5.17
C ASP A 168 -7.30 24.78 -5.74
N LEU A 169 -7.84 23.80 -5.02
CA LEU A 169 -7.93 22.42 -5.50
C LEU A 169 -8.89 22.34 -6.70
N PRO A 170 -8.71 21.36 -7.61
CA PRO A 170 -9.66 21.13 -8.70
C PRO A 170 -11.09 20.94 -8.17
N THR A 171 -12.09 21.50 -8.87
CA THR A 171 -13.51 21.44 -8.45
C THR A 171 -14.05 20.01 -8.29
N THR A 172 -13.48 19.06 -9.03
CA THR A 172 -13.85 17.64 -9.00
C THR A 172 -13.13 16.85 -7.90
N SER A 173 -12.27 17.51 -7.11
CA SER A 173 -11.51 16.86 -6.05
C SER A 173 -12.36 16.58 -4.81
N VAL A 174 -12.07 15.47 -4.14
CA VAL A 174 -12.74 15.07 -2.89
C VAL A 174 -11.67 14.87 -1.82
N LEU A 175 -11.68 15.73 -0.80
CA LEU A 175 -10.77 15.67 0.33
C LEU A 175 -11.41 14.96 1.52
N ASN A 176 -10.76 13.91 2.01
CA ASN A 176 -11.04 13.36 3.34
C ASN A 176 -10.02 13.90 4.36
N LYS A 177 -10.47 14.86 5.18
CA LYS A 177 -9.62 15.49 6.21
C LYS A 177 -9.16 14.55 7.31
N ASN A 178 -9.82 13.41 7.52
CA ASN A 178 -9.46 12.45 8.58
C ASN A 178 -8.40 11.45 8.12
N THR A 179 -8.43 11.05 6.83
CA THR A 179 -7.48 10.08 6.27
C THR A 179 -6.31 10.74 5.53
N GLY A 180 -6.42 12.03 5.20
CA GLY A 180 -5.42 12.75 4.41
C GLY A 180 -5.44 12.39 2.93
N GLU A 181 -6.51 11.75 2.46
CA GLU A 181 -6.68 11.34 1.07
C GLU A 181 -7.38 12.44 0.26
N LEU A 182 -6.73 12.88 -0.82
CA LEU A 182 -7.30 13.76 -1.83
C LEU A 182 -7.51 12.97 -3.12
N LEU A 183 -8.77 12.67 -3.44
CA LEU A 183 -9.15 12.01 -4.67
C LEU A 183 -9.35 13.03 -5.79
N LEU A 184 -8.56 12.91 -6.86
CA LEU A 184 -8.68 13.67 -8.10
C LEU A 184 -9.34 12.77 -9.15
N LYS A 185 -10.61 13.05 -9.45
CA LYS A 185 -11.36 12.28 -10.45
C LYS A 185 -11.10 12.79 -11.85
N ASN A 186 -11.07 11.88 -12.83
CA ASN A 186 -10.92 12.20 -14.26
C ASN A 186 -9.76 13.18 -14.50
N ALA A 187 -8.54 12.74 -14.20
CA ALA A 187 -7.36 13.59 -14.18
C ALA A 187 -7.17 14.34 -15.51
N SER A 188 -7.02 15.66 -15.41
CA SER A 188 -6.70 16.55 -16.53
C SER A 188 -5.22 16.94 -16.47
N ARG A 189 -4.62 17.28 -17.62
CA ARG A 189 -3.27 17.85 -17.69
C ARG A 189 -3.12 19.11 -16.83
N GLU A 190 -4.20 19.88 -16.65
CA GLU A 190 -4.23 21.08 -15.81
C GLU A 190 -4.10 20.79 -14.31
N TYR A 191 -4.31 19.54 -13.90
CA TYR A 191 -4.16 19.13 -12.49
C TYR A 191 -2.70 18.90 -12.14
N SER A 192 -1.79 18.79 -13.11
CA SER A 192 -0.35 18.67 -12.86
C SER A 192 0.18 19.85 -12.04
N GLY A 193 1.17 19.58 -11.20
CA GLY A 193 1.82 20.59 -10.35
C GLY A 193 2.15 20.07 -8.96
N THR A 194 2.65 20.96 -8.12
CA THR A 194 3.02 20.63 -6.73
C THR A 194 1.83 20.83 -5.79
N TYR A 195 1.53 19.79 -5.02
CA TYR A 195 0.52 19.79 -3.97
C TYR A 195 1.20 19.73 -2.61
N ASN A 196 0.76 20.56 -1.67
CA ASN A 196 1.20 20.55 -0.29
C ASN A 196 0.07 20.08 0.61
N CYS A 197 0.35 19.11 1.46
CA CYS A 197 -0.51 18.70 2.56
C CYS A 197 0.00 19.30 3.86
N VAL A 198 -0.92 19.77 4.69
CA VAL A 198 -0.67 20.14 6.08
C VAL A 198 -1.40 19.14 6.97
N ALA A 199 -0.65 18.37 7.75
CA ALA A 199 -1.16 17.56 8.84
C ALA A 199 -1.17 18.41 10.11
N SER A 200 -2.28 18.44 10.83
CA SER A 200 -2.44 19.27 12.03
C SER A 200 -3.17 18.53 13.14
N ASN A 201 -2.82 18.87 14.37
CA ASN A 201 -3.63 18.59 15.56
C ASN A 201 -3.61 19.82 16.47
N ARG A 202 -4.21 19.71 17.65
CA ARG A 202 -4.26 20.82 18.61
C ARG A 202 -2.91 21.26 19.18
N VAL A 203 -1.84 20.48 18.99
CA VAL A 203 -0.48 20.80 19.46
C VAL A 203 0.31 21.54 18.39
N GLY A 204 0.08 21.24 17.12
CA GLY A 204 0.76 21.92 16.03
C GLY A 204 0.53 21.25 14.69
N MET A 205 1.42 21.54 13.74
CA MET A 205 1.33 21.07 12.37
C MET A 205 2.68 20.62 11.83
N ASP A 206 2.61 19.83 10.76
CA ASP A 206 3.73 19.42 9.92
C ASP A 206 3.23 19.29 8.48
N GLU A 207 4.11 19.44 7.51
CA GLU A 207 3.72 19.51 6.09
C GLU A 207 4.56 18.61 5.20
N CYS A 208 3.99 18.21 4.08
CA CYS A 208 4.70 17.51 3.01
C CYS A 208 4.20 17.98 1.65
N SER A 209 5.08 17.88 0.65
CA SER A 209 4.75 18.20 -0.73
C SER A 209 4.94 16.99 -1.64
N VAL A 210 4.14 16.93 -2.70
CA VAL A 210 4.26 15.92 -3.77
C VAL A 210 3.98 16.54 -5.13
N GLU A 211 4.71 16.10 -6.15
CA GLU A 211 4.54 16.55 -7.53
C GLU A 211 3.67 15.55 -8.30
N LEU A 212 2.55 16.04 -8.82
CA LEU A 212 1.65 15.28 -9.70
C LEU A 212 1.96 15.62 -11.16
N ASN A 213 2.23 14.59 -11.98
CA ASN A 213 2.48 14.76 -13.40
C ASN A 213 1.51 13.91 -14.24
N VAL A 214 0.41 14.54 -14.66
CA VAL A 214 -0.61 13.89 -15.48
C VAL A 214 -0.18 13.85 -16.95
N THR A 215 0.02 12.64 -17.46
CA THR A 215 0.47 12.37 -18.84
C THR A 215 -0.64 11.77 -19.70
N PRO A 216 -0.65 11.97 -21.02
CA PRO A 216 -1.60 11.26 -21.88
C PRO A 216 -1.38 9.75 -21.77
N PRO A 217 -2.44 8.93 -21.89
CA PRO A 217 -2.30 7.48 -21.86
C PRO A 217 -1.37 7.02 -22.97
N VAL A 218 -0.46 6.11 -22.63
CA VAL A 218 0.43 5.52 -23.63
C VAL A 218 -0.35 4.49 -24.46
N ASN A 219 -0.31 4.64 -25.79
CA ASN A 219 -0.90 3.68 -26.73
C ASN A 219 -0.05 2.40 -26.81
N THR A 220 0.06 1.67 -25.71
CA THR A 220 0.84 0.42 -25.59
C THR A 220 0.42 -0.61 -26.64
N ALA A 221 -0.88 -0.73 -26.92
CA ALA A 221 -1.40 -1.61 -27.96
C ALA A 221 -0.86 -1.27 -29.37
N GLY A 222 -0.76 0.02 -29.69
CA GLY A 222 -0.22 0.49 -30.97
C GLY A 222 1.29 0.25 -31.08
N ILE A 223 2.03 0.48 -29.99
CA ILE A 223 3.47 0.22 -29.93
C ILE A 223 3.78 -1.28 -30.08
N ILE A 224 3.04 -2.14 -29.36
CA ILE A 224 3.19 -3.60 -29.44
C ILE A 224 2.85 -4.10 -30.84
N THR A 225 1.73 -3.65 -31.42
CA THR A 225 1.30 -4.05 -32.77
C THR A 225 2.32 -3.58 -33.82
N GLY A 226 2.81 -2.35 -33.72
CA GLY A 226 3.85 -1.83 -34.60
C GLY A 226 5.16 -2.61 -34.51
N ALA A 227 5.58 -3.02 -33.31
CA ALA A 227 6.77 -3.84 -33.12
C ALA A 227 6.61 -5.25 -33.71
N ILE A 228 5.45 -5.89 -33.53
CA ILE A 228 5.17 -7.23 -34.09
C ILE A 228 5.14 -7.18 -35.62
N ILE A 229 4.43 -6.21 -36.21
CA ILE A 229 4.36 -6.06 -37.67
C ILE A 229 5.75 -5.73 -38.24
N GLY A 230 6.47 -4.81 -37.61
CA GLY A 230 7.83 -4.43 -38.04
C GLY A 230 8.81 -5.61 -38.01
N THR A 231 8.76 -6.44 -36.95
CA THR A 231 9.59 -7.63 -36.84
C THR A 231 9.23 -8.70 -37.87
N LEU A 232 7.94 -8.98 -38.08
CA LEU A 232 7.48 -9.94 -39.10
C LEU A 232 7.88 -9.52 -40.52
N LEU A 233 7.71 -8.23 -40.86
CA LEU A 233 8.12 -7.70 -42.16
C LEU A 233 9.65 -7.76 -42.33
N GLY A 234 10.41 -7.39 -41.29
CA GLY A 234 11.87 -7.50 -41.29
C GLY A 234 12.36 -8.93 -41.52
N LEU A 235 11.76 -9.91 -40.84
CA LEU A 235 12.08 -11.34 -41.02
C LEU A 235 11.72 -11.85 -42.42
N SER A 236 10.58 -11.43 -42.97
CA SER A 236 10.16 -11.79 -44.33
C SER A 236 11.12 -11.26 -45.40
N VAL A 237 11.56 -10.00 -45.26
CA VAL A 237 12.56 -9.40 -46.16
C VAL A 237 13.90 -10.11 -46.01
N LEU A 238 14.34 -10.41 -44.79
CA LEU A 238 15.59 -11.14 -44.54
C LEU A 238 15.56 -12.53 -45.19
N CYS A 239 14.47 -13.29 -45.00
CA CYS A 239 14.29 -14.60 -45.62
C CYS A 239 14.31 -14.51 -47.15
N SER A 240 13.69 -13.48 -47.73
CA SER A 240 13.67 -13.25 -49.18
C SER A 240 15.07 -12.93 -49.72
N VAL A 241 15.86 -12.11 -49.01
CA VAL A 241 17.25 -11.82 -49.37
C VAL A 241 18.10 -13.07 -49.30
N VAL A 242 17.98 -13.85 -48.22
CA VAL A 242 18.69 -15.12 -48.07
C VAL A 242 18.30 -16.08 -49.19
N PHE A 243 17.01 -16.20 -49.53
CA PHE A 243 16.53 -17.03 -50.63
C PHE A 243 17.12 -16.58 -51.97
N CYS A 244 17.14 -15.28 -52.25
CA CYS A 244 17.77 -14.73 -53.46
C CYS A 244 19.27 -15.02 -53.51
N PHE A 245 19.99 -14.89 -52.39
CA PHE A 245 21.41 -15.24 -52.29
C PHE A 245 21.66 -16.74 -52.50
N CYS A 246 20.85 -17.60 -51.89
CA CYS A 246 20.92 -19.05 -52.06
C CYS A 246 20.61 -19.46 -53.50
N LYS A 247 19.61 -18.84 -54.14
CA LYS A 247 19.29 -19.08 -55.55
C LYS A 247 20.45 -18.67 -56.46
N LYS A 248 21.02 -17.47 -56.24
CA LYS A 248 22.18 -16.98 -56.99
C LYS A 248 23.42 -17.86 -56.79
N GLN A 249 23.65 -18.37 -55.58
CA GLN A 249 24.72 -19.32 -55.33
C GLN A 249 24.47 -20.67 -56.02
N ARG A 250 23.23 -21.17 -56.01
CA ARG A 250 22.86 -22.39 -56.73
C ARG A 250 23.10 -22.23 -58.22
N GLU A 251 22.67 -21.14 -58.85
CA GLU A 251 22.94 -20.87 -60.28
C GLU A 251 24.44 -20.85 -60.59
N LYS A 252 25.25 -20.18 -59.75
CA LYS A 252 26.72 -20.21 -59.86
C LYS A 252 27.33 -21.60 -59.65
N LYS A 253 26.68 -22.47 -58.87
CA LYS A 253 27.12 -23.86 -58.67
C LYS A 253 26.76 -24.73 -59.87
N TYR A 254 25.54 -24.59 -60.40
CA TYR A 254 25.08 -25.27 -61.61
C TYR A 254 25.95 -24.88 -62.84
N GLU A 255 26.32 -23.61 -63.02
CA GLU A 255 27.25 -23.19 -64.07
C GLU A 255 28.63 -23.86 -63.96
N LYS A 256 29.13 -24.08 -62.74
CA LYS A 256 30.42 -24.75 -62.50
C LYS A 256 30.36 -26.26 -62.73
N GLU A 257 29.24 -26.91 -62.40
CA GLU A 257 29.03 -28.34 -62.64
C GLU A 257 28.85 -28.63 -64.15
N VAL A 258 28.10 -27.81 -64.89
CA VAL A 258 27.93 -27.94 -66.36
C VAL A 258 29.24 -27.70 -67.12
N HIS A 259 30.15 -26.85 -66.64
CA HIS A 259 31.48 -26.68 -67.24
C HIS A 259 32.41 -27.90 -67.05
N HIS A 260 32.15 -28.77 -66.08
CA HIS A 260 32.97 -29.96 -65.82
C HIS A 260 32.54 -31.16 -66.67
N ASP A 261 31.25 -31.26 -67.02
CA ASP A 261 30.67 -32.37 -67.79
C ASP A 261 31.06 -32.38 -69.28
N ILE A 262 31.57 -31.27 -69.84
CA ILE A 262 31.97 -31.19 -71.26
C ILE A 262 33.38 -31.77 -71.51
N ARG A 263 34.09 -32.23 -70.46
CA ARG A 263 35.47 -32.77 -70.56
C ARG A 263 35.53 -34.28 -70.26
N GLU A 264 34.61 -35.06 -70.79
CA GLU A 264 34.79 -36.51 -70.96
C GLU A 264 34.78 -36.88 -72.46
N ASP A 265 35.98 -37.04 -73.02
CA ASP A 265 36.23 -37.58 -74.36
C ASP A 265 36.02 -39.11 -74.36
N VAL A 266 35.05 -39.61 -75.15
CA VAL A 266 34.95 -41.02 -75.53
C VAL A 266 35.24 -41.16 -77.04
N PRO A 267 36.16 -42.03 -77.49
CA PRO A 267 36.53 -42.17 -78.90
C PRO A 267 35.58 -43.10 -79.70
N PRO A 268 35.57 -43.02 -81.05
CA PRO A 268 34.46 -43.48 -81.90
C PRO A 268 34.66 -44.88 -82.50
N PRO A 269 33.57 -45.56 -82.92
CA PRO A 269 33.65 -46.52 -84.01
C PRO A 269 32.68 -46.23 -85.19
N LYS A 270 33.31 -45.94 -86.33
CA LYS A 270 33.11 -46.43 -87.71
C LYS A 270 31.70 -46.87 -88.21
N SER A 271 31.22 -46.04 -89.16
CA SER A 271 30.69 -46.35 -90.50
C SER A 271 29.65 -47.46 -90.72
N ARG A 272 28.48 -47.09 -91.27
CA ARG A 272 27.94 -47.68 -92.52
C ARG A 272 26.83 -46.83 -93.16
N SER A 273 26.84 -46.83 -94.48
CA SER A 273 26.10 -46.03 -95.45
C SER A 273 24.67 -46.51 -95.77
N SER A 274 23.80 -45.52 -96.02
CA SER A 274 22.73 -45.41 -97.04
C SER A 274 21.61 -46.45 -97.14
N THR A 275 20.36 -45.99 -97.16
CA THR A 275 19.44 -46.05 -98.33
C THR A 275 18.24 -45.11 -98.13
N ALA A 276 17.88 -44.39 -99.19
CA ALA A 276 16.84 -43.36 -99.28
C ALA A 276 15.41 -43.93 -99.41
N ARG A 277 14.40 -43.13 -99.00
CA ARG A 277 13.27 -42.71 -99.88
C ARG A 277 12.29 -41.77 -99.16
N SER A 278 12.23 -40.54 -99.67
CA SER A 278 11.04 -39.76 -100.06
C SER A 278 9.64 -40.19 -99.57
N TYR A 279 8.84 -39.28 -99.01
CA TYR A 279 7.85 -38.45 -99.72
C TYR A 279 6.96 -37.65 -98.74
N ILE A 280 6.81 -36.35 -99.04
CA ILE A 280 5.64 -35.44 -98.91
C ILE A 280 4.78 -35.44 -97.64
N GLY A 281 4.57 -34.23 -97.08
CA GLY A 281 3.48 -33.94 -96.15
C GLY A 281 3.50 -32.51 -95.64
N SER A 282 3.01 -31.60 -96.46
CA SER A 282 3.04 -30.15 -96.33
C SER A 282 2.06 -29.54 -95.32
N ASN A 283 2.43 -28.32 -94.88
CA ASN A 283 1.60 -27.14 -94.65
C ASN A 283 1.10 -26.75 -93.24
N ARG A 284 1.73 -25.66 -92.76
CA ARG A 284 1.17 -24.34 -92.42
C ARG A 284 0.32 -24.17 -91.14
N SER A 285 0.90 -23.35 -90.25
CA SER A 285 0.41 -22.02 -89.81
C SER A 285 -1.03 -21.90 -89.28
N SER A 286 -1.21 -21.44 -88.03
CA SER A 286 -1.26 -20.02 -87.62
C SER A 286 -2.22 -19.79 -86.43
N LEU A 287 -1.74 -18.96 -85.51
CA LEU A 287 -2.42 -17.99 -84.62
C LEU A 287 -3.95 -17.83 -84.71
N GLY A 288 -4.60 -17.63 -83.55
CA GLY A 288 -5.93 -17.00 -83.50
C GLY A 288 -6.75 -17.17 -82.21
N SER A 289 -6.48 -16.32 -81.22
CA SER A 289 -7.44 -15.47 -80.47
C SER A 289 -8.90 -15.90 -80.12
N MET A 290 -9.23 -15.61 -78.85
CA MET A 290 -10.51 -15.14 -78.24
C MET A 290 -11.67 -16.13 -77.91
N SER A 291 -12.13 -16.02 -76.64
CA SER A 291 -13.42 -16.42 -76.03
C SER A 291 -14.63 -15.67 -76.67
N PRO A 292 -15.94 -15.82 -76.27
CA PRO A 292 -16.56 -16.50 -75.10
C PRO A 292 -17.97 -17.18 -75.33
N SER A 293 -18.62 -17.58 -74.21
CA SER A 293 -20.07 -17.55 -73.89
C SER A 293 -21.06 -18.70 -74.23
N ASN A 294 -21.84 -19.06 -73.17
CA ASN A 294 -23.24 -19.55 -73.05
C ASN A 294 -23.68 -20.89 -73.68
N MET A 295 -24.69 -21.64 -73.23
CA MET A 295 -25.55 -21.74 -72.02
C MET A 295 -26.63 -22.79 -72.36
N GLU A 296 -27.02 -23.66 -71.42
CA GLU A 296 -28.33 -24.38 -71.33
C GLU A 296 -28.21 -25.46 -70.24
N GLY A 297 -29.14 -25.76 -69.33
CA GLY A 297 -30.48 -25.25 -69.03
C GLY A 297 -31.08 -26.03 -67.85
N TYR A 298 -31.61 -25.29 -66.86
CA TYR A 298 -32.73 -25.53 -65.93
C TYR A 298 -33.05 -26.91 -65.29
N THR A 299 -33.19 -26.94 -63.94
CA THR A 299 -34.49 -26.81 -63.23
C THR A 299 -34.40 -26.67 -61.68
N LYS A 300 -34.90 -25.52 -61.18
CA LYS A 300 -35.69 -25.15 -59.97
C LYS A 300 -35.62 -25.90 -58.61
N THR A 301 -35.06 -25.19 -57.59
CA THR A 301 -35.61 -24.62 -56.30
C THR A 301 -36.67 -25.36 -55.43
N PRO A 302 -36.95 -25.02 -54.13
CA PRO A 302 -36.39 -23.93 -53.27
C PRO A 302 -36.22 -24.17 -51.72
N TYR A 303 -35.63 -23.13 -51.09
CA TYR A 303 -35.85 -22.53 -49.74
C TYR A 303 -35.13 -23.04 -48.46
N SER A 304 -34.74 -22.01 -47.71
CA SER A 304 -33.87 -21.92 -46.53
C SER A 304 -34.48 -22.46 -45.22
N GLN A 305 -33.63 -22.88 -44.28
CA GLN A 305 -33.71 -22.49 -42.86
C GLN A 305 -32.33 -22.61 -42.17
N VAL A 306 -32.01 -21.63 -41.33
CA VAL A 306 -31.14 -21.71 -40.14
C VAL A 306 -32.16 -21.54 -38.98
N PRO A 307 -32.15 -22.30 -37.85
CA PRO A 307 -31.06 -22.21 -36.86
C PRO A 307 -30.82 -23.41 -35.89
N SER A 308 -29.68 -23.29 -35.18
CA SER A 308 -29.46 -23.48 -33.72
C SER A 308 -29.36 -24.87 -33.03
N GLU A 309 -28.36 -24.88 -32.13
CA GLU A 309 -28.19 -25.55 -30.83
C GLU A 309 -27.49 -26.92 -30.71
N ASP A 310 -26.43 -26.86 -29.88
CA ASP A 310 -25.98 -27.77 -28.84
C ASP A 310 -25.48 -29.18 -29.19
N PHE A 311 -24.23 -29.46 -28.82
CA PHE A 311 -23.95 -30.25 -27.61
C PHE A 311 -22.45 -30.27 -27.27
N GLU A 312 -22.18 -30.15 -25.97
CA GLU A 312 -20.89 -30.21 -25.30
C GLU A 312 -20.08 -31.48 -25.59
N ARG A 313 -18.74 -31.33 -25.60
CA ARG A 313 -17.86 -32.33 -24.96
C ARG A 313 -16.54 -31.71 -24.51
N ALA A 314 -16.33 -31.71 -23.19
CA ALA A 314 -15.08 -31.37 -22.51
C ALA A 314 -14.17 -32.62 -22.36
N PRO A 315 -12.89 -32.44 -21.95
CA PRO A 315 -11.78 -33.36 -22.21
C PRO A 315 -11.50 -34.35 -21.07
N ALA A 316 -10.68 -35.35 -21.35
CA ALA A 316 -10.11 -36.25 -20.35
C ALA A 316 -8.60 -36.05 -20.27
N GLN A 317 -8.10 -35.67 -19.09
CA GLN A 317 -6.77 -36.04 -18.58
C GLN A 317 -6.65 -35.70 -17.09
N ASN A 318 -6.22 -36.69 -16.31
CA ASN A 318 -5.79 -36.61 -14.91
C ASN A 318 -4.83 -37.80 -14.69
N PRO A 319 -4.02 -37.88 -13.60
CA PRO A 319 -3.65 -36.85 -12.63
C PRO A 319 -2.15 -36.85 -12.27
N ALA A 320 -1.69 -35.80 -11.56
CA ALA A 320 -0.50 -35.88 -10.70
C ALA A 320 -0.78 -35.16 -9.36
N PHE A 321 -0.49 -35.87 -8.26
CA PHE A 321 -0.78 -35.46 -6.88
C PHE A 321 0.33 -34.56 -6.29
N ALA A 322 -0.07 -33.57 -5.48
CA ALA A 322 0.72 -32.92 -4.44
C ALA A 322 -0.19 -32.53 -3.25
N PRO A 323 0.32 -32.38 -2.02
CA PRO A 323 -0.48 -32.55 -0.79
C PRO A 323 -1.09 -31.26 -0.20
N SER A 324 -2.10 -31.52 0.63
CA SER A 324 -2.92 -30.72 1.56
C SER A 324 -2.43 -29.33 2.00
N LYS A 325 -3.29 -28.32 1.78
CA LYS A 325 -3.40 -27.10 2.59
C LYS A 325 -4.59 -27.23 3.55
N VAL A 326 -4.36 -26.95 4.82
CA VAL A 326 -5.39 -26.75 5.85
C VAL A 326 -5.88 -25.30 5.74
N ALA A 327 -7.18 -25.10 5.53
CA ALA A 327 -7.81 -23.79 5.50
C ALA A 327 -8.32 -23.43 6.90
N ALA A 328 -7.88 -22.28 7.41
CA ALA A 328 -8.50 -21.60 8.55
C ALA A 328 -9.72 -20.79 8.06
N PRO A 329 -10.84 -20.75 8.79
CA PRO A 329 -11.92 -19.83 8.47
C PRO A 329 -11.62 -18.44 9.07
N ASN A 330 -11.53 -17.44 8.18
CA ASN A 330 -11.75 -16.04 8.51
C ASN A 330 -13.25 -15.83 8.76
N LEU A 331 -13.61 -15.34 9.95
CA LEU A 331 -14.93 -14.84 10.28
C LEU A 331 -14.81 -13.35 10.60
N SER A 332 -15.20 -12.53 9.63
CA SER A 332 -15.55 -11.13 9.81
C SER A 332 -17.06 -11.02 10.00
N ARG A 333 -17.52 -10.73 11.23
CA ARG A 333 -18.86 -10.14 11.44
C ARG A 333 -19.00 -9.49 12.82
N MET A 334 -19.28 -8.19 12.78
CA MET A 334 -20.12 -7.33 13.64
C MET A 334 -20.26 -7.63 15.14
N GLY A 335 -20.17 -6.55 15.92
CA GLY A 335 -20.17 -6.50 17.37
C GLY A 335 -21.27 -7.30 18.07
N ALA A 336 -20.85 -7.95 19.15
CA ALA A 336 -21.69 -8.38 20.25
C ALA A 336 -20.94 -8.08 21.55
N VAL A 337 -21.59 -7.37 22.46
CA VAL A 337 -21.12 -7.10 23.82
C VAL A 337 -21.13 -8.44 24.59
N PRO A 338 -20.02 -8.86 25.23
CA PRO A 338 -20.06 -10.03 26.08
C PRO A 338 -20.83 -9.69 27.36
N VAL A 339 -22.02 -10.25 27.52
CA VAL A 339 -22.71 -10.31 28.82
C VAL A 339 -22.10 -11.48 29.59
N MET A 340 -21.43 -11.19 30.70
CA MET A 340 -20.96 -12.23 31.61
C MET A 340 -22.17 -12.86 32.32
N ILE A 341 -22.36 -14.16 32.15
CA ILE A 341 -23.26 -14.97 32.97
C ILE A 341 -22.42 -15.52 34.13
N PRO A 342 -22.76 -15.27 35.40
CA PRO A 342 -22.01 -15.85 36.51
C PRO A 342 -22.24 -17.36 36.54
N ALA A 343 -21.16 -18.11 36.71
CA ALA A 343 -21.23 -19.56 36.92
C ALA A 343 -21.78 -19.82 38.34
N GLN A 344 -22.94 -20.45 38.44
CA GLN A 344 -23.43 -20.93 39.73
C GLN A 344 -22.69 -22.20 40.14
N SER A 345 -22.20 -22.21 41.37
CA SER A 345 -21.82 -23.44 42.07
C SER A 345 -23.07 -24.25 42.40
N LYS A 346 -22.92 -25.58 42.59
CA LYS A 346 -24.03 -26.51 42.91
C LYS A 346 -24.84 -26.14 44.17
N ASP A 347 -24.34 -25.21 44.98
CA ASP A 347 -24.95 -24.76 46.23
C ASP A 347 -25.57 -23.34 46.13
N GLY A 348 -25.73 -22.80 44.91
CA GLY A 348 -26.58 -21.62 44.64
C GLY A 348 -26.02 -20.27 45.08
N SER A 349 -24.72 -20.16 45.36
CA SER A 349 -24.05 -18.87 45.64
C SER A 349 -23.35 -18.31 44.39
N ILE A 350 -23.53 -17.00 44.14
CA ILE A 350 -23.00 -16.24 43.00
C ILE A 350 -21.73 -15.50 43.47
N VAL A 351 -20.61 -15.66 42.77
CA VAL A 351 -19.37 -14.84 42.92
C VAL A 351 -19.24 -13.89 41.75
#